data_AF-I1CID6-F1
#
_entry.id   AF-I1CID6-F1
#
_cell.length_a   1.000
_cell.length_b   1.000
_cell.length_c   1.000
_cell.angle_alpha   90.00
_cell.angle_beta   90.00
_cell.angle_gamma   90.00
#
_symmetry.space_group_name_H-M   'P 1'
#
loop_
_entity.id
_entity.type
_entity.pdbx_description
1 polymer ?
#
loop_
_entity_poly.entity_id
_entity_poly.type
_entity_poly.pdbx_seq_one_letter_code
_entity_poly.pdbx_strand_id
1 'polypeptide(L)'
;MLPGTTTVNMISLEDDYILFHRDPDYYRFRIAALPTDLTLPPHSEYSNILFIDESIPGDPTRAFDQPREAESHIGLLCRLYSPKRDRFSTSSICNWKDDDILGIKVNEDATLLAVWTEMNIVYIYKRGASDGIHGHTSDKLPHYLEDPMPWKLRMAINPIDGKLGTVPVGSIVFWKNALGRNYISVGMKSNAVNTYLIDEFGEIKEWSFMGFVKERYGLIIVMSAVIALFVANENETYRR
;
A
#
# COMPACT_ATOMS: atom_id res chain seq x y z
N MET A 1 -29.53 10.36 -13.51
CA MET A 1 -29.55 9.04 -12.82
C MET A 1 -28.90 8.00 -13.71
N LEU A 2 -27.70 7.54 -13.33
CA LEU A 2 -26.96 6.53 -14.07
C LEU A 2 -27.64 5.15 -13.89
N PRO A 3 -27.93 4.40 -14.96
CA PRO A 3 -28.64 3.12 -14.86
C PRO A 3 -27.69 2.00 -14.37
N GLY A 4 -28.10 1.29 -13.33
CA GLY A 4 -27.52 0.00 -12.91
C GLY A 4 -26.45 0.04 -11.82
N THR A 5 -26.16 -1.13 -11.25
CA THR A 5 -25.14 -1.40 -10.22
C THR A 5 -23.71 -1.38 -10.77
N THR A 6 -23.36 -0.38 -11.58
CA THR A 6 -22.04 -0.28 -12.20
C THR A 6 -21.05 0.29 -11.18
N THR A 7 -20.08 -0.51 -10.75
CA THR A 7 -19.01 -0.05 -9.84
C THR A 7 -17.95 0.70 -10.62
N VAL A 8 -17.43 1.79 -10.05
CA VAL A 8 -16.27 2.48 -10.61
C VAL A 8 -15.03 1.63 -10.31
N ASN A 9 -14.35 1.18 -11.36
CA ASN A 9 -13.18 0.31 -11.27
C ASN A 9 -11.88 1.14 -11.20
N MET A 10 -11.81 2.25 -11.95
CA MET A 10 -10.63 3.11 -11.99
C MET A 10 -11.02 4.58 -12.02
N ILE A 11 -10.24 5.44 -11.37
CA ILE A 11 -10.38 6.90 -11.37
C ILE A 11 -8.99 7.52 -11.60
N SER A 12 -8.94 8.54 -12.46
CA SER A 12 -7.85 9.51 -12.61
C SER A 12 -8.42 10.90 -12.35
N LEU A 13 -7.68 11.73 -11.63
CA LEU A 13 -8.06 13.12 -11.38
C LEU A 13 -7.13 13.99 -12.23
N GLU A 14 -7.72 14.75 -13.15
CA GLU A 14 -7.03 15.77 -13.95
C GLU A 14 -7.44 17.16 -13.44
N ASP A 15 -6.77 18.21 -13.93
CA ASP A 15 -6.91 19.59 -13.41
C ASP A 15 -8.38 20.07 -13.32
N ASP A 16 -9.17 19.82 -14.38
CA ASP A 16 -10.56 20.31 -14.50
C ASP A 16 -11.60 19.18 -14.63
N TYR A 17 -11.18 17.91 -14.60
CA TYR A 17 -12.08 16.78 -14.80
C TYR A 17 -11.62 15.50 -14.11
N ILE A 18 -12.59 14.66 -13.78
CA ILE A 18 -12.38 13.30 -13.30
C ILE A 18 -12.56 12.37 -14.48
N LEU A 19 -11.53 11.59 -14.78
CA LEU A 19 -11.62 10.48 -15.71
C LEU A 19 -11.92 9.21 -14.91
N PHE A 20 -12.95 8.46 -15.28
CA PHE A 20 -13.29 7.23 -14.55
C PHE A 20 -13.77 6.12 -15.47
N HIS A 21 -13.46 4.88 -15.11
CA HIS A 21 -13.87 3.66 -15.79
C HIS A 21 -14.82 2.87 -14.89
N ARG A 22 -15.91 2.36 -15.45
CA ARG A 22 -16.89 1.54 -14.73
C ARG A 22 -16.87 0.12 -15.26
N ASP A 23 -17.26 -0.81 -14.41
CA ASP A 23 -17.48 -2.20 -14.79
C ASP A 23 -18.86 -2.67 -14.27
N PRO A 24 -19.77 -3.12 -15.16
CA PRO A 24 -19.67 -3.10 -16.62
C PRO A 24 -19.95 -1.71 -17.22
N ASP A 25 -19.26 -1.34 -18.30
CA ASP A 25 -19.57 -0.15 -19.10
C ASP A 25 -19.35 -0.39 -20.60
N TYR A 26 -20.07 0.36 -21.43
CA TYR A 26 -19.92 0.33 -22.88
C TYR A 26 -18.78 1.22 -23.38
N TYR A 27 -18.18 2.01 -22.49
CA TYR A 27 -17.16 3.00 -22.81
C TYR A 27 -15.90 2.73 -21.99
N ARG A 28 -14.73 2.93 -22.60
CA ARG A 28 -13.42 2.70 -21.96
C ARG A 28 -13.15 3.66 -20.81
N PHE A 29 -13.74 4.84 -20.85
CA PHE A 29 -13.70 5.82 -19.79
C PHE A 29 -14.87 6.79 -19.95
N ARG A 30 -15.13 7.52 -18.88
CA ARG A 30 -16.06 8.64 -18.82
C ARG A 30 -15.33 9.83 -18.22
N ILE A 31 -15.76 11.00 -18.61
CA ILE A 31 -15.21 12.26 -18.14
C ILE A 31 -16.33 12.98 -17.38
N ALA A 32 -16.06 13.37 -16.15
CA ALA A 32 -16.92 14.26 -15.39
C ALA A 32 -16.18 15.57 -15.14
N ALA A 33 -16.77 16.70 -15.53
CA ALA A 33 -16.18 18.00 -15.22
C ALA A 33 -16.20 18.22 -13.71
N LEU A 34 -15.09 18.74 -13.18
CA LEU A 34 -15.02 19.21 -11.81
C LEU A 34 -15.72 20.57 -11.70
N PRO A 35 -16.43 20.88 -10.60
CA PRO A 35 -16.91 22.22 -10.36
C PRO A 35 -15.76 23.22 -10.31
N THR A 36 -15.91 24.36 -10.99
CA THR A 36 -14.94 25.46 -10.98
C THR A 36 -14.70 26.04 -9.58
N ASP A 37 -15.63 25.81 -8.66
CA ASP A 37 -15.64 26.41 -7.32
C ASP A 37 -14.80 25.63 -6.29
N LEU A 38 -14.19 24.51 -6.67
CA LEU A 38 -13.31 23.73 -5.78
C LEU A 38 -12.09 24.53 -5.28
N THR A 39 -11.66 25.51 -6.08
CA THR A 39 -10.53 26.39 -5.77
C THR A 39 -10.96 27.73 -5.13
N LEU A 40 -12.23 27.90 -4.76
CA LEU A 40 -12.71 29.08 -4.02
C LEU A 40 -12.73 28.82 -2.50
N PRO A 41 -12.26 29.77 -1.67
CA PRO A 41 -12.38 29.67 -0.21
C PRO A 41 -13.85 29.82 0.27
N PRO A 42 -14.25 29.23 1.42
CA PRO A 42 -13.44 28.46 2.36
C PRO A 42 -13.27 27.00 1.93
N HIS A 43 -12.02 26.62 1.64
CA HIS A 43 -11.68 25.26 1.27
C HIS A 43 -11.88 24.32 2.47
N SER A 44 -12.62 23.24 2.25
CA SER A 44 -12.74 22.05 3.11
C SER A 44 -13.56 22.10 4.41
N GLU A 45 -13.96 23.25 4.95
CA GLU A 45 -14.77 23.24 6.19
C GLU A 45 -16.25 22.83 5.95
N TYR A 46 -16.73 22.99 4.71
CA TYR A 46 -18.10 22.64 4.29
C TYR A 46 -18.14 21.86 2.97
N SER A 47 -17.12 21.03 2.69
CA SER A 47 -17.10 20.26 1.43
C SER A 47 -18.26 19.27 1.40
N ASN A 48 -19.33 19.63 0.69
CA ASN A 48 -20.46 18.75 0.43
C ASN A 48 -20.02 17.59 -0.47
N ILE A 49 -20.69 16.45 -0.35
CA ILE A 49 -20.50 15.32 -1.28
C ILE A 49 -20.77 15.84 -2.69
N LEU A 50 -19.78 15.70 -3.58
CA LEU A 50 -19.95 16.04 -4.99
C LEU A 50 -20.74 14.93 -5.68
N PHE A 51 -21.97 15.24 -6.07
CA PHE A 51 -22.77 14.34 -6.90
C PHE A 51 -22.45 14.60 -8.37
N ILE A 52 -21.84 13.61 -9.02
CA ILE A 52 -21.60 13.64 -10.46
C ILE A 52 -22.89 13.16 -11.15
N ASP A 53 -23.74 14.10 -11.53
CA ASP A 53 -25.01 13.79 -12.20
C ASP A 53 -24.83 13.49 -13.69
N GLU A 54 -23.81 14.10 -14.30
CA GLU A 54 -23.53 14.03 -15.73
C GLU A 54 -22.08 13.61 -16.00
N SER A 55 -21.90 12.78 -17.02
CA SER A 55 -20.59 12.35 -17.49
C SER A 55 -20.60 12.29 -19.00
N ILE A 56 -19.55 12.78 -19.64
CA ILE A 56 -19.34 12.67 -21.07
C ILE A 56 -18.76 11.28 -21.34
N PRO A 57 -19.43 10.43 -22.15
CA PRO A 57 -18.87 9.14 -22.53
C PRO A 57 -17.62 9.34 -23.41
N GLY A 58 -16.56 8.60 -23.11
CA GLY A 58 -15.38 8.52 -23.95
C GLY A 58 -15.58 7.56 -25.13
N ASP A 59 -14.49 6.90 -25.54
CA ASP A 59 -14.55 5.94 -26.65
C ASP A 59 -15.32 4.67 -26.27
N PRO A 60 -16.19 4.16 -27.16
CA PRO A 60 -16.87 2.90 -26.93
C PRO A 60 -15.87 1.75 -26.90
N THR A 61 -16.03 0.84 -25.93
CA THR A 61 -15.20 -0.37 -25.81
C THR A 61 -15.51 -1.30 -26.97
N ARG A 62 -14.56 -1.48 -27.89
CA ARG A 62 -14.70 -2.43 -29.01
C ARG A 62 -14.27 -3.83 -28.53
N ALA A 63 -14.80 -4.86 -29.18
CA ALA A 63 -14.44 -6.25 -28.91
C ALA A 63 -12.94 -6.57 -29.09
N PHE A 64 -12.19 -5.72 -29.79
CA PHE A 64 -10.73 -5.84 -29.96
C PHE A 64 -9.93 -4.96 -28.99
N ASP A 65 -10.58 -4.04 -28.26
CA ASP A 65 -9.92 -3.16 -27.29
C ASP A 65 -9.67 -3.85 -25.95
N GLN A 66 -10.48 -4.85 -25.62
CA GLN A 66 -10.15 -5.81 -24.58
C GLN A 66 -9.31 -6.91 -25.22
N PRO A 67 -8.04 -7.08 -24.82
CA PRO A 67 -7.30 -8.28 -25.19
C PRO A 67 -8.11 -9.46 -24.69
N ARG A 68 -8.50 -10.38 -25.59
CA ARG A 68 -9.06 -11.67 -25.19
C ARG A 68 -8.14 -12.22 -24.11
N GLU A 69 -8.72 -12.56 -22.96
CA GLU A 69 -7.98 -13.19 -21.86
C GLU A 69 -7.04 -12.26 -21.06
N ALA A 70 -7.14 -10.93 -21.15
CA ALA A 70 -6.33 -10.01 -20.34
C ALA A 70 -6.42 -10.30 -18.83
N GLU A 71 -7.60 -10.71 -18.36
CA GLU A 71 -7.85 -11.08 -16.96
C GLU A 71 -7.19 -12.39 -16.56
N SER A 72 -7.02 -13.36 -17.48
CA SER A 72 -6.33 -14.63 -17.16
C SER A 72 -4.80 -14.53 -17.26
N HIS A 73 -4.28 -13.39 -17.74
CA HIS A 73 -2.86 -13.19 -18.04
C HIS A 73 -2.18 -12.13 -17.17
N ILE A 74 -2.73 -11.82 -15.99
CA ILE A 74 -2.14 -10.86 -15.04
C ILE A 74 -0.66 -11.19 -14.74
N GLY A 75 -0.32 -12.47 -14.61
CA GLY A 75 1.07 -12.92 -14.43
C GLY A 75 1.99 -12.68 -15.63
N LEU A 76 1.44 -12.69 -16.85
CA LEU A 76 2.17 -12.41 -18.10
C LEU A 76 2.37 -10.90 -18.31
N LEU A 77 1.43 -10.07 -17.86
CA LEU A 77 1.59 -8.61 -17.83
C LEU A 77 2.67 -8.20 -16.83
N CYS A 78 2.70 -8.79 -15.62
CA CYS A 78 3.79 -8.63 -14.67
C CYS A 78 5.16 -9.02 -15.26
N ARG A 79 5.19 -10.01 -16.18
CA ARG A 79 6.40 -10.44 -16.90
C ARG A 79 6.84 -9.44 -17.97
N LEU A 80 5.91 -8.75 -18.63
CA LEU A 80 6.20 -7.76 -19.68
C LEU A 80 6.80 -6.47 -19.13
N TYR A 81 6.39 -6.06 -17.93
CA TYR A 81 6.92 -4.88 -17.23
C TYR A 81 8.14 -5.18 -16.34
N SER A 82 8.59 -6.44 -16.28
CA SER A 82 9.84 -6.81 -15.61
C SER A 82 11.05 -6.47 -16.50
N PRO A 83 12.02 -5.67 -16.03
CA PRO A 83 13.19 -5.27 -16.83
C PRO A 83 14.17 -6.40 -17.20
N LYS A 84 13.96 -7.64 -16.75
CA LYS A 84 14.87 -8.78 -16.99
C LYS A 84 14.13 -9.95 -17.64
N ARG A 85 14.50 -10.27 -18.89
CA ARG A 85 13.85 -11.29 -19.73
C ARG A 85 13.90 -12.72 -19.17
N ASP A 86 14.88 -13.06 -18.33
CA ASP A 86 15.17 -14.47 -17.98
C ASP A 86 15.58 -14.74 -16.52
N ARG A 87 15.15 -13.93 -15.55
CA ARG A 87 15.34 -14.30 -14.14
C ARG A 87 14.06 -14.10 -13.35
N PHE A 88 13.46 -15.21 -12.95
CA PHE A 88 12.61 -15.25 -11.77
C PHE A 88 13.47 -14.77 -10.60
N SER A 89 13.24 -13.54 -10.14
CA SER A 89 13.62 -13.21 -8.78
C SER A 89 12.58 -13.85 -7.87
N THR A 90 12.64 -15.17 -7.72
CA THR A 90 12.17 -15.87 -6.52
C THR A 90 13.07 -15.50 -5.34
N SER A 91 13.36 -14.21 -5.18
CA SER A 91 13.96 -13.66 -3.98
C SER A 91 12.82 -13.36 -3.02
N SER A 92 12.38 -14.42 -2.35
CA SER A 92 11.91 -14.35 -0.97
C SER A 92 10.81 -13.32 -0.67
N ILE A 93 9.65 -13.44 -1.33
CA ILE A 93 8.39 -13.12 -0.64
C ILE A 93 7.90 -14.43 -0.01
N CYS A 94 8.61 -14.84 1.03
CA CYS A 94 8.40 -16.09 1.75
C CYS A 94 7.09 -16.05 2.59
N ASN A 95 6.32 -17.14 2.52
CA ASN A 95 5.28 -17.56 3.49
C ASN A 95 4.29 -16.49 3.99
N TRP A 96 3.62 -15.80 3.08
CA TRP A 96 2.38 -15.10 3.40
C TRP A 96 1.22 -15.95 2.87
N LYS A 97 0.10 -15.96 3.60
CA LYS A 97 -1.12 -16.65 3.18
C LYS A 97 -1.44 -16.27 1.73
N ASP A 98 -1.89 -17.25 0.94
CA ASP A 98 -2.40 -17.07 -0.44
C ASP A 98 -3.62 -16.13 -0.42
N ASP A 99 -3.38 -14.84 -0.20
CA ASP A 99 -4.40 -13.81 -0.28
C ASP A 99 -4.28 -13.16 -1.65
N ASP A 100 -5.37 -13.19 -2.41
CA ASP A 100 -5.38 -12.64 -3.76
C ASP A 100 -5.10 -11.14 -3.74
N ILE A 101 -4.22 -10.71 -4.64
CA ILE A 101 -3.89 -9.30 -4.83
C ILE A 101 -5.03 -8.66 -5.62
N LEU A 102 -5.74 -7.73 -4.99
CA LEU A 102 -6.83 -6.99 -5.64
C LEU A 102 -6.33 -5.79 -6.44
N GLY A 103 -5.20 -5.22 -6.05
CA GLY A 103 -4.63 -4.11 -6.80
C GLY A 103 -3.29 -3.61 -6.29
N ILE A 104 -2.68 -2.78 -7.13
CA ILE A 104 -1.34 -2.24 -6.96
C ILE A 104 -1.36 -0.78 -7.39
N LYS A 105 -0.69 0.10 -6.64
CA LYS A 105 -0.49 1.51 -7.01
C LYS A 105 0.95 1.91 -6.73
N VAL A 106 1.56 2.62 -7.67
CA VAL A 106 2.87 3.24 -7.51
C VAL A 106 2.68 4.75 -7.36
N ASN A 107 3.50 5.40 -6.53
CA ASN A 107 3.51 6.87 -6.45
C ASN A 107 4.18 7.50 -7.69
N GLU A 108 4.01 8.82 -7.85
CA GLU A 108 4.56 9.56 -9.00
C GLU A 108 6.08 9.43 -9.15
N ASP A 109 6.81 9.40 -8.04
CA ASP A 109 8.28 9.28 -8.04
C ASP A 109 8.78 7.83 -8.24
N ALA A 110 7.87 6.86 -8.31
CA ALA A 110 8.16 5.43 -8.29
C ALA A 110 9.04 4.98 -7.10
N THR A 111 8.97 5.67 -5.97
CA THR A 111 9.68 5.35 -4.73
C THR A 111 8.83 4.53 -3.76
N LEU A 112 7.51 4.58 -3.88
CA LEU A 112 6.55 3.88 -3.03
C LEU A 112 5.60 3.03 -3.87
N LEU A 113 5.27 1.86 -3.35
CA LEU A 113 4.37 0.88 -3.95
C LEU A 113 3.38 0.43 -2.89
N ALA A 114 2.09 0.67 -3.13
CA ALA A 114 1.01 0.09 -2.35
C ALA A 114 0.48 -1.16 -3.06
N VAL A 115 0.23 -2.20 -2.29
CA VAL A 115 -0.40 -3.46 -2.73
C VAL A 115 -1.52 -3.76 -1.74
N TRP A 116 -2.72 -4.05 -2.21
CA TRP A 116 -3.82 -4.43 -1.31
C TRP A 116 -4.44 -5.76 -1.72
N THR A 117 -4.87 -6.51 -0.70
CA THR A 117 -5.33 -7.90 -0.84
C THR A 117 -6.80 -8.07 -0.51
N GLU A 118 -7.35 -9.24 -0.81
CA GLU A 118 -8.73 -9.61 -0.49
C GLU A 118 -9.03 -9.57 1.02
N MET A 119 -8.03 -9.87 1.86
CA MET A 119 -8.16 -9.74 3.32
C MET A 119 -8.15 -8.30 3.83
N ASN A 120 -8.26 -7.31 2.95
CA ASN A 120 -8.34 -5.91 3.31
C ASN A 120 -7.07 -5.42 4.04
N ILE A 121 -5.92 -5.97 3.66
CA ILE A 121 -4.60 -5.55 4.13
C ILE A 121 -3.95 -4.69 3.04
N VAL A 122 -3.35 -3.58 3.42
CA VAL A 122 -2.57 -2.72 2.51
C VAL A 122 -1.10 -2.79 2.89
N TYR A 123 -0.28 -3.32 2.01
CA TYR A 123 1.18 -3.34 2.12
C TYR A 123 1.78 -2.15 1.38
N ILE A 124 2.72 -1.46 2.02
CA ILE A 124 3.43 -0.33 1.43
C ILE A 124 4.91 -0.66 1.41
N TYR A 125 5.47 -0.74 0.21
CA TYR A 125 6.88 -0.96 -0.05
C TYR A 125 7.56 0.33 -0.46
N LYS A 126 8.82 0.49 -0.05
CA LYS A 126 9.71 1.58 -0.47
C LYS A 126 10.84 1.00 -1.31
N ARG A 127 11.17 1.68 -2.42
CA ARG A 127 12.29 1.34 -3.32
C ARG A 127 13.51 2.17 -2.94
N GLY A 128 14.64 1.51 -2.66
CA GLY A 128 15.90 2.19 -2.35
C GLY A 128 15.97 2.79 -0.95
N ALA A 129 17.17 2.80 -0.38
CA ALA A 129 17.53 3.28 0.97
C ALA A 129 16.43 3.07 2.03
N SER A 130 16.40 1.86 2.61
CA SER A 130 16.33 1.83 4.09
C SER A 130 17.55 2.60 4.56
N ASP A 131 17.42 3.45 5.57
CA ASP A 131 18.41 4.48 5.94
C ASP A 131 19.76 3.91 6.47
N GLY A 132 20.06 2.65 6.14
CA GLY A 132 21.33 1.98 6.32
C GLY A 132 22.38 2.47 5.32
N ILE A 133 23.18 3.41 5.80
CA ILE A 133 24.57 3.62 5.37
C ILE A 133 25.28 2.27 5.41
N HIS A 134 25.43 1.58 4.29
CA HIS A 134 26.47 0.56 4.11
C HIS A 134 27.25 0.91 2.86
N GLY A 135 28.36 1.62 3.11
CA GLY A 135 29.39 1.84 2.12
C GLY A 135 30.02 0.52 1.75
N HIS A 136 29.95 0.18 0.47
CA HIS A 136 31.05 -0.46 -0.23
C HIS A 136 31.05 0.09 -1.65
N THR A 137 31.86 1.13 -1.83
CA THR A 137 32.36 1.56 -3.13
C THR A 137 33.12 0.41 -3.76
N SER A 138 32.45 -0.34 -4.65
CA SER A 138 33.14 -1.21 -5.59
C SER A 138 33.25 -0.47 -6.91
N ASP A 139 34.40 0.16 -7.12
CA ASP A 139 34.87 0.56 -8.44
C ASP A 139 34.84 -0.65 -9.38
N LYS A 140 33.82 -0.77 -10.25
CA LYS A 140 33.88 -1.62 -11.45
C LYS A 140 32.76 -1.33 -12.46
N LEU A 141 33.21 -0.72 -13.55
CA LEU A 141 32.74 -0.76 -14.94
C LEU A 141 31.44 0.00 -15.32
N PRO A 142 31.50 0.80 -16.42
CA PRO A 142 30.35 1.50 -16.96
C PRO A 142 29.53 0.57 -17.87
N HIS A 143 28.21 0.74 -17.85
CA HIS A 143 27.22 0.16 -18.79
C HIS A 143 26.55 -1.18 -18.46
N TYR A 144 26.44 -1.54 -17.18
CA TYR A 144 25.38 -2.46 -16.74
C TYR A 144 24.58 -1.72 -15.67
N LEU A 145 23.29 -1.51 -15.91
CA LEU A 145 22.37 -0.91 -14.95
C LEU A 145 22.58 -1.60 -13.60
N GLU A 146 23.08 -0.81 -12.64
CA GLU A 146 23.27 -1.17 -11.25
C GLU A 146 22.04 -1.93 -10.74
N ASP A 147 22.28 -2.95 -9.91
CA ASP A 147 21.24 -3.87 -9.46
C ASP A 147 19.96 -3.11 -9.05
N PRO A 148 18.79 -3.47 -9.61
CA PRO A 148 17.56 -2.74 -9.35
C PRO A 148 17.33 -2.73 -7.84
N MET A 149 17.20 -1.54 -7.27
CA MET A 149 17.06 -1.38 -5.83
C MET A 149 15.88 -2.23 -5.34
N PRO A 150 16.09 -3.11 -4.34
CA PRO A 150 15.04 -4.00 -3.88
C PRO A 150 13.92 -3.21 -3.21
N TRP A 151 12.68 -3.67 -3.40
CA TRP A 151 11.52 -3.19 -2.64
C TRP A 151 11.61 -3.74 -1.22
N LYS A 152 11.50 -2.86 -0.22
CA LYS A 152 11.43 -3.23 1.19
C LYS A 152 10.07 -2.85 1.75
N LEU A 153 9.42 -3.78 2.45
CA LEU A 153 8.17 -3.51 3.14
C LEU A 153 8.42 -2.45 4.22
N ARG A 154 7.72 -1.32 4.14
CA ARG A 154 7.82 -0.21 5.10
C ARG A 154 6.67 -0.22 6.10
N MET A 155 5.47 -0.51 5.62
CA MET A 155 4.25 -0.44 6.43
C MET A 155 3.25 -1.50 5.94
N ALA A 156 2.47 -2.04 6.88
CA ALA A 156 1.28 -2.81 6.58
C ALA A 156 0.11 -2.23 7.38
N ILE A 157 -1.01 -1.96 6.70
CA ILE A 157 -2.24 -1.46 7.30
C ILE A 157 -3.19 -2.65 7.41
N ASN A 158 -3.38 -3.14 8.63
CA ASN A 158 -4.28 -4.25 8.91
C ASN A 158 -5.75 -3.79 8.97
N PRO A 159 -6.72 -4.68 8.69
CA PRO A 159 -8.14 -4.35 8.79
C PRO A 159 -8.56 -3.92 10.21
N ILE A 160 -7.99 -4.55 11.22
CA ILE A 160 -8.30 -4.32 12.63
C ILE A 160 -7.52 -3.10 13.15
N ASP A 161 -6.19 -3.15 13.14
CA ASP A 161 -5.33 -2.12 13.71
C ASP A 161 -5.38 -0.80 12.91
N GLY A 162 -5.44 -0.93 11.59
CA GLY A 162 -5.50 0.19 10.67
C GLY A 162 -6.89 0.81 10.54
N LYS A 163 -7.90 0.29 11.25
CA LYS A 163 -9.29 0.76 11.18
C LYS A 163 -9.89 0.77 9.76
N LEU A 164 -9.42 -0.12 8.88
CA LEU A 164 -10.05 -0.29 7.55
C LEU A 164 -11.40 -1.01 7.70
N GLY A 165 -11.58 -1.82 8.75
CA GLY A 165 -12.80 -2.57 9.01
C GLY A 165 -12.96 -3.77 8.08
N THR A 166 -14.20 -4.21 7.88
CA THR A 166 -14.56 -5.38 7.05
C THR A 166 -14.91 -5.03 5.61
N VAL A 167 -15.06 -3.75 5.29
CA VAL A 167 -15.37 -3.30 3.93
C VAL A 167 -14.09 -3.40 3.09
N PRO A 168 -14.13 -4.00 1.89
CA PRO A 168 -12.93 -4.13 1.05
C PRO A 168 -12.41 -2.79 0.53
N VAL A 169 -11.09 -2.69 0.38
CA VAL A 169 -10.41 -1.58 -0.31
C VAL A 169 -10.85 -1.54 -1.77
N GLY A 170 -11.24 -0.36 -2.24
CA GLY A 170 -11.58 -0.10 -3.64
C GLY A 170 -10.42 0.55 -4.39
N SER A 171 -9.80 1.58 -3.82
CA SER A 171 -8.74 2.35 -4.48
C SER A 171 -7.74 2.93 -3.48
N ILE A 172 -6.54 3.24 -3.97
CA ILE A 172 -5.48 3.86 -3.18
C ILE A 172 -4.87 5.00 -3.98
N VAL A 173 -4.65 6.14 -3.32
CA VAL A 173 -4.01 7.33 -3.89
C VAL A 173 -2.89 7.79 -2.98
N PHE A 174 -1.72 8.03 -3.57
CA PHE A 174 -0.62 8.71 -2.90
C PHE A 174 -0.72 10.20 -3.16
N TRP A 175 -0.42 11.00 -2.13
CA TRP A 175 -0.34 12.44 -2.29
C TRP A 175 0.64 13.03 -1.27
N LYS A 176 1.07 14.26 -1.52
CA LYS A 176 1.98 15.01 -0.64
C LYS A 176 1.29 16.28 -0.17
N ASN A 177 1.44 16.60 1.12
CA ASN A 177 1.01 17.90 1.64
C ASN A 177 2.01 18.99 1.22
N ALA A 178 1.65 20.27 1.35
CA ALA A 178 2.50 21.43 1.13
C ALA A 178 3.81 21.40 1.95
N LEU A 179 3.81 20.68 3.09
CA LEU A 179 5.00 20.45 3.91
C LEU A 179 5.91 19.31 3.39
N GLY A 180 5.60 18.72 2.23
CA GLY A 180 6.37 17.63 1.61
C GLY A 180 6.22 16.25 2.26
N ARG A 181 5.30 16.09 3.22
CA ARG A 181 5.05 14.80 3.88
C ARG A 181 4.23 13.87 2.99
N ASN A 182 4.59 12.58 2.98
CA ASN A 182 3.92 11.59 2.14
C ASN A 182 2.71 10.99 2.85
N TYR A 183 1.55 11.06 2.20
CA TYR A 183 0.30 10.48 2.67
C TYR A 183 -0.21 9.43 1.69
N ILE A 184 -1.01 8.52 2.23
CA ILE A 184 -1.77 7.54 1.47
C ILE A 184 -3.23 7.63 1.88
N SER A 185 -4.11 7.81 0.90
CA SER A 185 -5.55 7.76 1.09
C SER A 185 -6.10 6.47 0.49
N VAL A 186 -6.80 5.71 1.31
CA VAL A 186 -7.40 4.41 1.00
C VAL A 186 -8.91 4.62 0.88
N GLY A 187 -9.40 4.53 -0.35
CA GLY A 187 -10.82 4.54 -0.66
C GLY A 187 -11.43 3.15 -0.50
N MET A 188 -12.41 3.03 0.37
CA MET A 188 -13.15 1.79 0.62
C MET A 188 -14.31 1.66 -0.38
N LYS A 189 -14.75 0.43 -0.69
CA LYS A 189 -15.94 0.22 -1.54
C LYS A 189 -17.24 0.76 -0.92
N SER A 190 -17.24 1.13 0.37
CA SER A 190 -18.36 1.81 1.05
C SER A 190 -18.38 3.34 0.84
N ASN A 191 -17.53 3.88 -0.03
CA ASN A 191 -17.28 5.31 -0.22
C ASN A 191 -16.64 6.02 1.00
N ALA A 192 -16.22 5.27 2.02
CA ALA A 192 -15.38 5.82 3.09
C ALA A 192 -13.94 6.01 2.59
N VAL A 193 -13.26 7.06 3.05
CA VAL A 193 -11.84 7.31 2.72
C VAL A 193 -11.06 7.45 4.02
N ASN A 194 -10.03 6.61 4.18
CA ASN A 194 -9.11 6.67 5.31
C ASN A 194 -7.75 7.20 4.85
N THR A 195 -7.16 8.13 5.59
CA THR A 195 -5.87 8.74 5.24
C THR A 195 -4.83 8.40 6.31
N TYR A 196 -3.64 7.98 5.86
CA TYR A 196 -2.52 7.60 6.71
C TYR A 196 -1.25 8.38 6.32
N LEU A 197 -0.47 8.75 7.32
CA LEU A 197 0.84 9.36 7.15
C LEU A 197 1.89 8.25 7.03
N ILE A 198 2.66 8.23 5.93
CA ILE A 198 3.64 7.18 5.66
C ILE A 198 4.93 7.41 6.46
N ASP A 199 5.21 8.66 6.86
CA ASP A 199 6.48 9.05 7.47
C ASP A 199 6.59 8.83 8.98
N GLU A 200 5.52 8.43 9.66
CA GLU A 200 5.50 8.30 11.13
C GLU A 200 5.84 6.91 11.67
N PHE A 201 5.85 5.87 10.84
CA PHE A 201 6.17 4.53 11.33
C PHE A 201 7.68 4.33 11.27
N GLY A 202 8.30 4.47 12.44
CA GLY A 202 9.70 4.13 12.67
C GLY A 202 10.00 2.75 12.10
N GLU A 203 11.23 2.60 11.60
CA GLU A 203 11.71 1.35 11.02
C GLU A 203 11.24 0.17 11.88
N ILE A 204 10.63 -0.83 11.24
CA ILE A 204 10.41 -2.13 11.88
C ILE A 204 11.81 -2.65 12.16
N LYS A 205 12.36 -2.28 13.31
CA LYS A 205 13.64 -2.77 13.79
C LYS A 205 13.46 -4.27 13.86
N GLU A 206 14.13 -5.01 12.99
CA GLU A 206 14.11 -6.47 13.04
C GLU A 206 14.41 -6.86 14.48
N TRP A 207 13.44 -7.49 15.15
CA TRP A 207 13.55 -7.88 16.53
C TRP A 207 14.59 -9.00 16.62
N SER A 208 15.87 -8.64 16.74
CA SER A 208 16.86 -9.59 17.18
C SER A 208 16.69 -9.79 18.69
N PHE A 209 16.69 -11.03 19.15
CA PHE A 209 16.63 -11.36 20.58
C PHE A 209 17.69 -10.57 21.38
N MET A 210 18.88 -10.38 20.80
CA MET A 210 19.93 -9.56 21.40
C MET A 210 19.61 -8.07 21.46
N GLY A 211 18.88 -7.52 20.49
CA GLY A 211 18.38 -6.15 20.53
C GLY A 211 17.36 -5.95 21.66
N PHE A 212 16.44 -6.89 21.83
CA PHE A 212 15.46 -6.89 22.90
C PHE A 212 16.11 -6.97 24.29
N VAL A 213 17.06 -7.89 24.47
CA VAL A 213 17.79 -8.05 25.73
C VAL A 213 18.56 -6.78 26.09
N LYS A 214 19.18 -6.09 25.12
CA LYS A 214 19.87 -4.82 25.36
C LYS A 214 18.93 -3.69 25.76
N GLU A 215 17.80 -3.54 25.06
CA GLU A 215 16.85 -2.44 25.34
C GLU A 215 16.07 -2.63 26.64
N ARG A 216 15.78 -3.89 27.01
CA ARG A 216 14.93 -4.22 28.16
C ARG A 216 15.67 -4.99 29.24
N TYR A 217 17.00 -4.83 29.34
CA TYR A 217 17.83 -5.59 30.29
C TYR A 217 17.31 -5.48 31.74
N GLY A 218 16.83 -4.29 32.14
CA GLY A 218 16.25 -4.07 33.47
C GLY A 218 15.01 -4.94 33.74
N LEU A 219 14.14 -5.13 32.74
CA LEU A 219 12.94 -5.96 32.89
C LEU A 219 13.30 -7.45 33.05
N ILE A 220 14.32 -7.91 32.32
CA ILE A 220 14.81 -9.29 32.37
C ILE A 220 15.41 -9.60 33.74
N ILE A 221 16.18 -8.67 34.33
CA ILE A 221 16.75 -8.83 35.68
C ILE A 221 15.64 -8.91 36.74
N VAL A 222 14.59 -8.09 36.61
CA VAL A 222 13.46 -8.14 37.56
C VAL A 222 12.72 -9.47 37.45
N MET A 223 12.45 -9.93 36.23
CA MET A 223 11.79 -11.23 35.99
C MET A 223 12.63 -12.40 36.52
N SER A 224 13.95 -12.39 36.31
CA SER A 224 14.83 -13.45 36.79
C SER A 224 14.92 -13.45 38.32
N ALA A 225 14.95 -12.28 38.97
CA ALA A 225 14.92 -12.18 40.43
C ALA A 225 13.62 -12.73 41.02
N VAL A 226 12.47 -12.43 40.40
CA VAL A 226 11.16 -12.97 40.83
C VAL A 226 11.12 -14.49 40.69
N ILE A 227 11.57 -15.04 39.56
CA ILE A 227 11.64 -16.49 39.35
C ILE A 227 12.55 -17.15 40.40
N ALA A 228 13.73 -16.58 40.66
CA ALA A 228 14.65 -17.08 41.67
C ALA A 228 14.03 -17.08 43.07
N LEU A 229 13.25 -16.05 43.39
CA LEU A 229 12.53 -15.96 44.66
C LEU A 229 11.46 -17.06 44.79
N PHE A 230 10.70 -17.32 43.72
CA PHE A 230 9.72 -18.41 43.70
C PHE A 230 10.38 -19.77 43.86
N VAL A 231 11.47 -20.03 43.14
CA VAL A 231 12.22 -21.29 43.23
C VAL A 231 12.81 -21.49 44.63
N ALA A 232 13.35 -20.43 45.25
CA ALA A 232 13.86 -20.51 46.61
C ALA A 232 12.75 -20.84 47.63
N ASN A 233 11.60 -20.17 47.50
CA ASN A 233 10.44 -20.40 48.37
C ASN A 233 9.85 -21.81 48.22
N GLU A 234 9.80 -22.34 46.99
CA GLU A 234 9.35 -23.70 46.74
C GLU A 234 10.30 -24.74 47.35
N ASN A 235 11.62 -24.52 47.23
CA ASN A 235 12.62 -25.43 47.79
C ASN A 235 12.60 -25.47 49.32
N GLU A 236 12.31 -24.35 49.99
CA GLU A 236 12.10 -24.34 51.45
C GLU A 236 10.82 -25.09 51.86
N THR A 237 9.76 -25.01 51.04
CA THR A 237 8.50 -25.69 51.30
C THR A 237 8.64 -27.21 51.18
N TYR A 238 9.45 -27.70 50.24
CA TYR A 238 9.73 -29.14 50.08
C TYR A 238 10.67 -29.73 51.15
N ARG A 239 11.38 -28.88 51.91
CA ARG A 239 12.35 -29.31 52.92
C ARG A 239 11.78 -29.41 54.34
N ARG A 240 10.54 -28.98 54.55
CA ARG A 240 9.77 -29.18 55.79
C ARG A 240 8.86 -30.39 55.66
#